data_AF-R9JT81-F1
#
_entry.id   AF-R9JT81-F1
#
_cell.length_a   1.000
_cell.length_b   1.000
_cell.length_c   1.000
_cell.angle_alpha   90.00
_cell.angle_beta   90.00
_cell.angle_gamma   90.00
#
_symmetry.space_group_name_H-M   'P 1'
#
loop_
_entity.id
_entity.type
_entity.pdbx_description
1 polymer ?
#
loop_
_entity_poly.entity_id
_entity_poly.type
_entity_poly.pdbx_seq_one_letter_code
_entity_poly.pdbx_strand_id
1 'polypeptide(L)'
;MKGLLKNNVYAVLSNAKLFSAMMLVLGIFVVGIDHDAQIFIIGYMLLCMTGFSVIAAASLRRESVSKWSKYKLTAPIRRTDIVKSYFLSQMAWLCIGMLLAGTAAALSILFYGFPFDKDTDIFMVYVVGIGLSLFMGAIFFPLFYLGGEERSEILIGVSLLGGIGVIMGASSLMNRWFGPHMTAFQIMTAGAAILVCALLAFFLSFLLTARIFQKKEL
;
A
#
# COMPACT_ATOMS: atom_id res chain seq x y z
N MET A 1 -11.30 -10.45 -17.96
CA MET A 1 -10.58 -9.66 -16.92
C MET A 1 -11.01 -8.19 -16.82
N LYS A 2 -11.23 -7.44 -17.92
CA LYS A 2 -11.60 -6.01 -17.86
C LYS A 2 -12.84 -5.71 -16.99
N GLY A 3 -13.86 -6.58 -17.04
CA GLY A 3 -15.08 -6.42 -16.22
C GLY A 3 -14.85 -6.56 -14.71
N LEU A 4 -14.00 -7.51 -14.29
CA LEU A 4 -13.63 -7.68 -12.87
C LEU A 4 -12.87 -6.47 -12.33
N LEU A 5 -11.91 -5.96 -13.10
CA LEU A 5 -11.16 -4.76 -12.72
C LEU A 5 -12.07 -3.54 -12.59
N LYS A 6 -12.99 -3.32 -13.54
CA LYS A 6 -13.98 -2.25 -13.42
C LYS A 6 -14.82 -2.40 -12.17
N ASN A 7 -15.33 -3.60 -11.88
CA ASN A 7 -16.11 -3.86 -10.68
C ASN A 7 -15.30 -3.52 -9.40
N ASN A 8 -14.05 -3.97 -9.31
CA ASN A 8 -13.19 -3.67 -8.17
C ASN A 8 -12.94 -2.16 -8.04
N VAL A 9 -12.67 -1.46 -9.15
CA VAL A 9 -12.51 0.00 -9.14
C VAL A 9 -13.78 0.68 -8.67
N TYR A 10 -14.96 0.30 -9.16
CA TYR A 10 -16.24 0.89 -8.72
C TYR A 10 -16.53 0.62 -7.24
N ALA A 11 -16.22 -0.57 -6.74
CA ALA A 11 -16.38 -0.91 -5.32
C ALA A 11 -15.49 -0.04 -4.43
N VAL A 12 -14.28 0.29 -4.89
CA VAL A 12 -13.34 1.17 -4.17
C VAL A 12 -13.69 2.65 -4.36
N LEU A 13 -14.21 3.04 -5.53
CA LEU A 13 -14.37 4.43 -5.97
C LEU A 13 -15.14 5.29 -4.99
N SER A 14 -16.22 4.78 -4.40
CA SER A 14 -17.04 5.55 -3.45
C SER A 14 -16.24 5.95 -2.20
N ASN A 15 -15.50 5.01 -1.62
CA ASN A 15 -14.66 5.27 -0.44
C ASN A 15 -13.41 6.05 -0.82
N ALA A 16 -12.81 5.76 -1.97
CA ALA A 16 -11.65 6.47 -2.48
C ALA A 16 -11.97 7.92 -2.81
N LYS A 17 -13.17 8.24 -3.31
CA LYS A 17 -13.59 9.63 -3.56
C LYS A 17 -13.66 10.41 -2.26
N LEU A 18 -14.30 9.84 -1.22
CA LEU A 18 -14.35 10.45 0.10
C LEU A 18 -12.95 10.65 0.68
N PHE A 19 -12.13 9.61 0.65
CA PHE A 19 -10.75 9.69 1.14
C PHE A 19 -9.89 10.68 0.35
N SER A 20 -10.04 10.74 -0.98
CA SER A 20 -9.34 11.73 -1.80
C SER A 20 -9.75 13.16 -1.46
N ALA A 21 -11.03 13.41 -1.15
CA ALA A 21 -11.47 14.73 -0.73
C ALA A 21 -10.85 15.10 0.62
N MET A 22 -10.80 14.17 1.57
CA MET A 22 -10.12 14.37 2.85
C MET A 22 -8.62 14.61 2.67
N MET A 23 -7.97 13.85 1.79
CA MET A 23 -6.54 14.02 1.48
C MET A 23 -6.27 15.34 0.76
N LEU A 24 -7.16 15.84 -0.10
CA LEU A 24 -6.99 17.17 -0.69
C LEU A 24 -7.03 18.27 0.38
N VAL A 25 -7.98 18.21 1.31
CA VAL A 25 -8.07 19.18 2.42
C VAL A 25 -6.83 19.11 3.31
N LEU A 26 -6.40 17.89 3.68
CA LEU A 26 -5.17 17.69 4.44
C LEU A 26 -3.93 18.16 3.67
N GLY A 27 -3.88 17.95 2.36
CA GLY A 27 -2.78 18.39 1.50
C GLY A 27 -2.67 19.91 1.46
N ILE A 28 -3.80 20.63 1.33
CA ILE A 28 -3.82 22.09 1.40
C ILE A 28 -3.32 22.57 2.77
N PHE A 29 -3.78 21.92 3.84
CA PHE A 29 -3.33 22.25 5.20
C PHE A 29 -1.82 22.03 5.38
N VAL A 30 -1.31 20.88 4.92
CA VAL A 30 0.12 20.53 5.02
C VAL A 30 0.99 21.46 4.19
N VAL A 31 0.54 21.86 3.00
CA VAL A 31 1.25 22.85 2.17
C VAL A 31 1.16 24.25 2.79
N GLY A 32 0.07 24.60 3.48
CA GLY A 32 -0.10 25.94 4.06
C GLY A 32 0.63 26.18 5.39
N ILE A 33 1.18 25.14 6.03
CA ILE A 33 1.98 25.28 7.26
C ILE A 33 3.41 25.66 6.89
N ASP A 34 4.00 26.55 7.69
CA ASP A 34 5.38 27.04 7.58
C ASP A 34 6.48 25.95 7.48
N HIS A 35 7.68 26.40 7.14
CA HIS A 35 8.89 25.60 6.86
C HIS A 35 9.22 24.46 7.85
N ASP A 36 8.87 24.57 9.15
CA ASP A 36 9.24 23.59 10.18
C ASP A 36 8.35 22.33 10.22
N ALA A 37 7.44 22.16 9.26
CA ALA A 37 6.44 21.10 9.25
C ALA A 37 6.84 19.80 8.53
N GLN A 38 8.14 19.43 8.50
CA GLN A 38 8.62 18.21 7.84
C GLN A 38 7.84 16.95 8.26
N ILE A 39 7.52 16.82 9.56
CA ILE A 39 6.77 15.67 10.11
C ILE A 39 5.37 15.58 9.48
N PHE A 40 4.71 16.70 9.22
CA PHE A 40 3.38 16.72 8.61
C PHE A 40 3.42 16.30 7.15
N ILE A 41 4.44 16.72 6.40
CA ILE A 41 4.66 16.29 5.01
C ILE A 41 4.93 14.78 4.95
N ILE A 42 5.80 14.26 5.82
CA ILE A 42 6.09 12.82 5.93
C ILE A 42 4.81 12.04 6.26
N GLY A 43 4.06 12.49 7.29
CA GLY A 43 2.81 11.86 7.69
C GLY A 43 1.79 11.84 6.56
N TYR A 44 1.65 12.94 5.83
CA TYR A 44 0.76 13.03 4.67
C TYR A 44 1.14 12.06 3.55
N MET A 45 2.42 12.00 3.18
CA MET A 45 2.92 11.09 2.15
C MET A 45 2.64 9.63 2.51
N LEU A 46 2.94 9.24 3.76
CA LEU A 46 2.68 7.88 4.24
C LEU A 46 1.18 7.56 4.27
N LEU A 47 0.34 8.49 4.74
CA LEU A 47 -1.11 8.34 4.77
C LEU A 47 -1.71 8.19 3.37
N CYS A 48 -1.20 8.92 2.38
CA CYS A 48 -1.63 8.76 0.99
C CYS A 48 -1.32 7.34 0.49
N MET A 49 -0.05 6.93 0.51
CA MET A 49 0.36 5.63 -0.04
C MET A 49 -0.31 4.45 0.66
N THR A 50 -0.30 4.46 2.00
CA THR A 50 -0.85 3.36 2.80
C THR A 50 -2.38 3.41 2.88
N GLY A 51 -2.98 4.59 2.98
CA GLY A 51 -4.43 4.74 3.11
C GLY A 51 -5.18 4.32 1.85
N PHE A 52 -4.69 4.66 0.66
CA PHE A 52 -5.29 4.13 -0.58
C PHE A 52 -5.19 2.60 -0.67
N SER A 53 -4.10 2.02 -0.18
CA SER A 53 -3.92 0.57 -0.10
C SER A 53 -4.88 -0.08 0.91
N VAL A 54 -5.09 0.53 2.08
CA VAL A 54 -6.05 0.09 3.10
C VAL A 54 -7.48 0.15 2.56
N ILE A 55 -7.85 1.19 1.82
CA ILE A 55 -9.20 1.32 1.24
C ILE A 55 -9.43 0.26 0.16
N ALA A 56 -8.41 -0.05 -0.64
CA ALA A 56 -8.48 -1.16 -1.59
C ALA A 56 -8.66 -2.52 -0.88
N ALA A 57 -8.02 -2.73 0.27
CA ALA A 57 -8.24 -3.93 1.09
C ALA A 57 -9.62 -3.94 1.78
N ALA A 58 -10.11 -2.78 2.23
CA ALA A 58 -11.42 -2.66 2.86
C ALA A 58 -12.58 -2.88 1.89
N SER A 59 -12.42 -2.56 0.60
CA SER A 59 -13.45 -2.84 -0.40
C SER A 59 -13.64 -4.34 -0.65
N LEU A 60 -12.54 -5.13 -0.59
CA LEU A 60 -12.58 -6.60 -0.66
C LEU A 60 -13.47 -7.18 0.44
N ARG A 61 -13.32 -6.68 1.66
CA ARG A 61 -14.22 -7.02 2.78
C ARG A 61 -15.67 -6.70 2.46
N ARG A 62 -15.95 -5.53 1.88
CA ARG A 62 -17.33 -5.12 1.58
C ARG A 62 -17.99 -6.08 0.58
N GLU A 63 -17.22 -6.58 -0.38
CA GLU A 63 -17.67 -7.60 -1.34
C GLU A 63 -17.87 -8.99 -0.72
N SER A 64 -17.10 -9.34 0.31
CA SER A 64 -17.27 -10.61 1.01
C SER A 64 -18.50 -10.61 1.91
N VAL A 65 -18.73 -9.52 2.64
CA VAL A 65 -19.93 -9.35 3.49
C VAL A 65 -21.21 -9.38 2.63
N SER A 66 -21.18 -8.81 1.43
CA SER A 66 -22.33 -8.85 0.51
C SER A 66 -22.51 -10.20 -0.21
N LYS A 67 -21.71 -11.22 0.12
CA LYS A 67 -21.65 -12.54 -0.55
C LYS A 67 -21.37 -12.46 -2.07
N TRP A 68 -20.96 -11.29 -2.57
CA TRP A 68 -20.66 -11.08 -3.99
C TRP A 68 -19.48 -11.96 -4.44
N SER A 69 -18.57 -12.30 -3.52
CA SER A 69 -17.51 -13.30 -3.71
C SER A 69 -18.06 -14.66 -4.19
N LYS A 70 -19.21 -15.10 -3.67
CA LYS A 70 -19.87 -16.37 -4.03
C LYS A 70 -20.56 -16.29 -5.39
N TYR A 71 -21.19 -15.16 -5.70
CA TYR A 71 -21.84 -14.94 -7.00
C TYR A 71 -20.84 -14.84 -8.16
N LYS A 72 -19.64 -14.32 -7.95
CA LYS A 72 -18.60 -14.28 -9.00
C LYS A 72 -18.12 -15.67 -9.43
N LEU A 73 -18.29 -16.69 -8.59
CA LEU A 73 -17.88 -18.07 -8.87
C LEU A 73 -18.83 -18.81 -9.81
N THR A 74 -20.05 -18.30 -10.03
CA THR A 74 -21.00 -18.87 -11.00
C THR A 74 -20.80 -18.31 -12.41
N ALA A 75 -20.03 -17.22 -12.55
CA ALA A 75 -19.63 -16.69 -13.84
C ALA A 75 -18.49 -17.54 -14.45
N PRO A 76 -18.40 -17.66 -15.80
CA PRO A 76 -17.36 -18.45 -16.48
C PRO A 76 -16.00 -17.73 -16.44
N ILE A 77 -15.44 -17.56 -15.24
CA ILE A 77 -14.23 -16.80 -14.98
C ILE A 77 -13.23 -17.69 -14.23
N ARG A 78 -11.96 -17.66 -14.64
CA ARG A 78 -10.90 -18.42 -13.95
C ARG A 78 -10.68 -17.85 -12.56
N ARG A 79 -10.60 -18.73 -11.56
CA ARG A 79 -10.31 -18.41 -10.16
C ARG A 79 -9.03 -17.57 -9.98
N THR A 80 -8.01 -17.83 -10.82
CA THR A 80 -6.76 -17.06 -10.85
C THR A 80 -6.94 -15.61 -11.30
N ASP A 81 -7.90 -15.34 -12.18
CA ASP A 81 -8.14 -14.00 -12.73
C ASP A 81 -8.85 -13.09 -11.71
N ILE A 82 -9.62 -13.70 -10.80
CA ILE A 82 -10.21 -13.02 -9.64
C ILE A 82 -9.08 -12.52 -8.72
N VAL A 83 -8.18 -13.41 -8.29
CA VAL A 83 -7.03 -13.04 -7.44
C VAL A 83 -6.16 -11.98 -8.13
N LYS A 84 -5.83 -12.17 -9.40
CA LYS A 84 -5.07 -11.17 -10.19
C LYS A 84 -5.73 -9.80 -10.18
N SER A 85 -7.05 -9.73 -10.32
CA SER A 85 -7.77 -8.46 -10.35
C SER A 85 -7.64 -7.66 -9.05
N TYR A 86 -7.50 -8.33 -7.90
CA TYR A 86 -7.35 -7.67 -6.60
C TYR A 86 -5.93 -7.15 -6.38
N PHE A 87 -4.92 -7.94 -6.72
CA PHE A 87 -3.52 -7.50 -6.69
C PHE A 87 -3.29 -6.31 -7.63
N LEU A 88 -3.85 -6.36 -8.84
CA LEU A 88 -3.74 -5.27 -9.81
C LEU A 88 -4.52 -4.02 -9.37
N SER A 89 -5.67 -4.20 -8.73
CA SER A 89 -6.43 -3.09 -8.14
C SER A 89 -5.62 -2.42 -7.02
N GLN A 90 -5.00 -3.19 -6.12
CA GLN A 90 -4.16 -2.63 -5.07
C GLN A 90 -2.96 -1.85 -5.64
N MET A 91 -2.28 -2.40 -6.66
CA MET A 91 -1.19 -1.68 -7.35
C MET A 91 -1.68 -0.37 -7.96
N ALA A 92 -2.85 -0.37 -8.62
CA ALA A 92 -3.40 0.84 -9.22
C ALA A 92 -3.71 1.92 -8.16
N TRP A 93 -4.29 1.54 -7.03
CA TRP A 93 -4.56 2.47 -5.93
C TRP A 93 -3.29 2.98 -5.24
N LEU A 94 -2.26 2.12 -5.11
CA LEU A 94 -0.95 2.54 -4.63
C LEU A 94 -0.31 3.57 -5.58
N CYS A 95 -0.40 3.40 -6.89
CA CYS A 95 0.08 4.39 -7.85
C CYS A 95 -0.64 5.73 -7.71
N ILE A 96 -1.96 5.73 -7.48
CA ILE A 96 -2.72 6.96 -7.22
C ILE A 96 -2.24 7.64 -5.92
N GLY A 97 -2.04 6.85 -4.85
CA GLY A 97 -1.51 7.37 -3.59
C GLY A 97 -0.10 7.95 -3.72
N MET A 98 0.75 7.31 -4.55
CA MET A 98 2.10 7.80 -4.87
C MET A 98 2.06 9.14 -5.61
N LEU A 99 1.19 9.28 -6.62
CA LEU A 99 1.03 10.53 -7.36
C LEU A 99 0.55 11.66 -6.44
N LEU A 100 -0.44 11.40 -5.59
CA LEU A 100 -0.94 12.40 -4.64
C LEU A 100 0.14 12.82 -3.62
N ALA A 101 0.87 11.85 -3.07
CA ALA A 101 2.01 12.13 -2.18
C ALA A 101 3.06 13.01 -2.88
N GLY A 102 3.38 12.70 -4.14
CA GLY A 102 4.35 13.46 -4.95
C GLY A 102 3.90 14.86 -5.29
N THR A 103 2.62 15.05 -5.61
CA THR A 103 2.09 16.40 -5.87
C THR A 103 2.18 17.29 -4.64
N ALA A 104 1.85 16.77 -3.44
CA ALA A 104 1.95 17.56 -2.22
C ALA A 104 3.41 17.87 -1.88
N ALA A 105 4.31 16.89 -1.95
CA ALA A 105 5.74 17.11 -1.72
C ALA A 105 6.33 18.13 -2.71
N ALA A 106 5.99 18.03 -4.00
CA ALA A 106 6.45 18.96 -5.03
C ALA A 106 5.92 20.38 -4.81
N LEU A 107 4.65 20.53 -4.41
CA LEU A 107 4.07 21.84 -4.09
C LEU A 107 4.73 22.45 -2.85
N SER A 108 4.95 21.66 -1.78
CA SER A 108 5.69 22.13 -0.60
C SER A 108 7.09 22.62 -0.97
N ILE A 109 7.82 21.88 -1.82
CA ILE A 109 9.15 22.28 -2.29
C ILE A 109 9.10 23.56 -3.12
N LEU A 110 8.05 23.75 -3.93
CA LEU A 110 7.90 24.93 -4.78
C LEU A 110 7.63 26.20 -3.97
N PHE A 111 6.81 26.14 -2.94
CA PHE A 111 6.42 27.30 -2.14
C PHE A 111 7.44 27.68 -1.07
N TYR A 112 8.07 26.69 -0.41
CA TYR A 112 8.92 26.88 0.76
C TYR A 112 10.35 26.35 0.55
N GLY A 113 10.76 26.03 -0.67
CA GLY A 113 12.07 25.39 -0.89
C GLY A 113 12.15 23.99 -0.25
N PHE A 114 13.35 23.40 -0.18
CA PHE A 114 13.51 22.01 0.25
C PHE A 114 13.34 21.83 1.76
N PRO A 115 12.24 21.21 2.25
CA PRO A 115 11.93 21.15 3.69
C PRO A 115 12.56 19.95 4.40
N PHE A 116 13.47 19.22 3.73
CA PHE A 116 14.10 18.01 4.27
C PHE A 116 15.58 18.27 4.55
N ASP A 117 16.10 17.74 5.65
CA ASP A 117 17.52 17.85 6.04
C ASP A 117 18.47 17.18 5.04
N LYS A 118 18.02 16.11 4.37
CA LYS A 118 18.81 15.38 3.36
C LYS A 118 18.00 15.12 2.11
N ASP A 119 18.66 15.21 0.97
CA ASP A 119 18.10 14.83 -0.35
C ASP A 119 17.57 13.39 -0.38
N THR A 120 18.11 12.52 0.48
CA THR A 120 17.71 11.12 0.60
C THR A 120 16.40 10.89 1.35
N ASP A 121 15.90 11.88 2.08
CA ASP A 121 14.76 11.67 3.00
C ASP A 121 13.46 11.46 2.24
N ILE A 122 13.21 12.23 1.17
CA ILE A 122 12.04 12.03 0.31
C ILE A 122 12.04 10.61 -0.26
N PHE A 123 13.19 10.17 -0.78
CA PHE A 123 13.34 8.82 -1.31
C PHE A 123 12.99 7.77 -0.24
N MET A 124 13.48 7.95 0.99
CA MET A 124 13.19 7.03 2.09
C MET A 124 11.73 7.02 2.52
N VAL A 125 11.04 8.16 2.49
CA VAL A 125 9.59 8.22 2.77
C VAL A 125 8.81 7.42 1.72
N TYR A 126 9.20 7.51 0.43
CA TYR A 126 8.62 6.66 -0.61
C TYR A 126 8.94 5.18 -0.40
N VAL A 127 10.18 4.84 -0.06
CA VAL A 127 10.57 3.44 0.24
C VAL A 127 9.69 2.87 1.34
N VAL A 128 9.49 3.60 2.44
CA VAL A 128 8.67 3.18 3.57
C VAL A 128 7.18 3.11 3.16
N GLY A 129 6.64 4.12 2.49
CA GLY A 129 5.22 4.15 2.11
C GLY A 129 4.85 3.06 1.10
N ILE A 130 5.65 2.88 0.06
CA ILE A 130 5.48 1.84 -0.96
C ILE A 130 5.70 0.47 -0.34
N GLY A 131 6.81 0.30 0.40
CA GLY A 131 7.13 -0.95 1.09
C GLY A 131 6.00 -1.39 2.03
N LEU A 132 5.44 -0.44 2.79
CA LEU A 132 4.40 -0.74 3.78
C LEU A 132 3.13 -1.20 3.08
N SER A 133 2.77 -0.51 2.01
CA SER A 133 1.62 -0.86 1.18
C SER A 133 1.76 -2.24 0.54
N LEU A 134 2.95 -2.58 0.04
CA LEU A 134 3.24 -3.87 -0.58
C LEU A 134 3.30 -5.00 0.44
N PHE A 135 3.98 -4.84 1.58
CA PHE A 135 4.03 -5.85 2.63
C PHE A 135 2.67 -6.07 3.29
N MET A 136 1.90 -4.99 3.51
CA MET A 136 0.52 -5.10 3.97
C MET A 136 -0.30 -5.95 3.00
N GLY A 137 -0.27 -5.65 1.70
CA GLY A 137 -0.95 -6.46 0.69
C GLY A 137 -0.48 -7.92 0.67
N ALA A 138 0.83 -8.13 0.75
CA ALA A 138 1.45 -9.44 0.71
C ALA A 138 1.02 -10.33 1.89
N ILE A 139 0.78 -9.75 3.07
CA ILE A 139 0.27 -10.47 4.25
C ILE A 139 -1.26 -10.57 4.19
N PHE A 140 -1.95 -9.49 3.81
CA PHE A 140 -3.41 -9.42 3.81
C PHE A 140 -4.05 -10.47 2.89
N PHE A 141 -3.59 -10.59 1.64
CA PHE A 141 -4.26 -11.46 0.67
C PHE A 141 -4.25 -12.94 1.06
N PRO A 142 -3.11 -13.58 1.40
CA PRO A 142 -3.11 -14.97 1.83
C PRO A 142 -3.95 -15.20 3.08
N LEU A 143 -3.85 -14.29 4.06
CA LEU A 143 -4.61 -14.39 5.31
C LEU A 143 -6.11 -14.26 5.06
N PHE A 144 -6.54 -13.37 4.16
CA PHE A 144 -7.96 -13.19 3.81
C PHE A 144 -8.58 -14.48 3.26
N TYR A 145 -7.87 -15.18 2.38
CA TYR A 145 -8.36 -16.43 1.80
C TYR A 145 -8.26 -17.65 2.75
N LEU A 146 -7.38 -17.62 3.74
CA LEU A 146 -7.23 -18.66 4.77
C LEU A 146 -8.19 -18.46 5.95
N GLY A 147 -8.20 -17.26 6.54
CA GLY A 147 -8.86 -16.92 7.82
C GLY A 147 -10.36 -16.69 7.74
N GLY A 148 -10.95 -16.73 6.55
CA GLY A 148 -12.39 -16.53 6.33
C GLY A 148 -12.80 -15.06 6.33
N GLU A 149 -13.94 -14.79 5.68
CA GLU A 149 -14.42 -13.44 5.38
C GLU A 149 -14.83 -12.64 6.63
N GLU A 150 -15.22 -13.34 7.72
CA GLU A 150 -15.76 -12.75 8.95
C GLU A 150 -14.75 -11.98 9.78
N ARG A 151 -13.44 -12.30 9.69
CA ARG A 151 -12.38 -11.65 10.49
C ARG A 151 -11.60 -10.60 9.71
N SER A 152 -12.10 -10.21 8.55
CA SER A 152 -11.38 -9.35 7.59
C SER A 152 -10.93 -7.99 8.16
N GLU A 153 -11.65 -7.38 9.10
CA GLU A 153 -11.20 -6.16 9.81
C GLU A 153 -9.90 -6.39 10.60
N ILE A 154 -9.88 -7.45 11.39
CA ILE A 154 -8.73 -7.84 12.20
C ILE A 154 -7.56 -8.17 11.27
N LEU A 155 -7.83 -8.82 10.14
CA LEU A 155 -6.80 -9.16 9.14
C LEU A 155 -6.17 -7.92 8.50
N ILE A 156 -6.95 -6.87 8.20
CA ILE A 156 -6.38 -5.60 7.71
C ILE A 156 -5.45 -5.01 8.78
N GLY A 157 -5.91 -4.91 10.03
CA GLY A 157 -5.10 -4.39 11.13
C GLY A 157 -3.81 -5.19 11.37
N VAL A 158 -3.91 -6.51 11.42
CA VAL A 158 -2.76 -7.42 11.59
C VAL A 158 -1.81 -7.32 10.40
N SER A 159 -2.30 -7.21 9.17
CA SER A 159 -1.45 -7.07 7.99
C SER A 159 -0.71 -5.73 7.96
N LEU A 160 -1.34 -4.65 8.43
CA LEU A 160 -0.71 -3.34 8.52
C LEU A 160 0.40 -3.35 9.58
N LEU A 161 0.11 -3.87 10.78
CA LEU A 161 1.10 -4.03 11.85
C LEU A 161 2.25 -4.96 11.42
N GLY A 162 1.92 -6.04 10.71
CA GLY A 162 2.89 -6.97 10.13
C GLY A 162 3.80 -6.26 9.11
N GLY A 163 3.23 -5.44 8.21
CA GLY A 163 4.00 -4.65 7.26
C GLY A 163 4.95 -3.65 7.93
N ILE A 164 4.47 -2.96 8.99
CA ILE A 164 5.31 -2.08 9.81
C ILE A 164 6.46 -2.87 10.43
N GLY A 165 6.17 -4.01 11.06
CA GLY A 165 7.17 -4.87 11.68
C GLY A 165 8.22 -5.37 10.69
N VAL A 166 7.82 -5.73 9.47
CA VAL A 166 8.74 -6.17 8.41
C VAL A 166 9.65 -5.02 7.97
N ILE A 167 9.11 -3.81 7.78
CA ILE A 167 9.95 -2.65 7.42
C ILE A 167 10.90 -2.30 8.55
N MET A 168 10.43 -2.22 9.80
CA MET A 168 11.28 -1.92 10.94
C MET A 168 12.38 -2.96 11.10
N GLY A 169 12.06 -4.25 10.94
CA GLY A 169 13.03 -5.35 10.96
C GLY A 169 14.04 -5.25 9.82
N ALA A 170 13.58 -4.99 8.60
CA ALA A 170 14.46 -4.82 7.44
C ALA A 170 15.40 -3.63 7.63
N SER A 171 14.88 -2.46 7.99
CA SER A 171 15.66 -1.25 8.26
C SER A 171 16.67 -1.44 9.39
N SER A 172 16.30 -2.14 10.46
CA SER A 172 17.22 -2.48 11.56
C SER A 172 18.35 -3.39 11.11
N LEU A 173 18.04 -4.41 10.30
CA LEU A 173 19.04 -5.32 9.73
C LEU A 173 20.02 -4.58 8.81
N MET A 174 19.51 -3.66 7.98
CA MET A 174 20.36 -2.84 7.11
C MET A 174 21.26 -1.92 7.92
N ASN A 175 20.73 -1.27 8.96
CA ASN A 175 21.52 -0.42 9.84
C ASN A 175 22.64 -1.21 10.55
N ARG A 176 22.36 -2.45 10.93
CA ARG A 176 23.38 -3.35 11.53
C ARG A 176 24.46 -3.78 10.52
N TRP A 177 24.10 -3.94 9.25
CA TRP A 177 25.05 -4.32 8.19
C TRP A 177 25.95 -3.16 7.74
N PHE A 178 25.39 -1.96 7.59
CA PHE A 178 26.14 -0.80 7.07
C PHE A 178 26.78 0.08 8.15
N GLY A 179 26.33 -0.04 9.42
CA GLY A 179 26.84 0.75 10.54
C GLY A 179 26.21 2.15 10.66
N PRO A 180 26.52 2.89 11.75
CA PRO A 180 25.84 4.14 12.11
C PRO A 180 26.14 5.34 11.18
N HIS A 181 27.20 5.28 10.38
CA HIS A 181 27.58 6.33 9.43
C HIS A 181 27.37 5.85 8.00
N MET A 182 26.10 5.76 7.59
CA MET A 182 25.76 5.41 6.21
C MET A 182 25.99 6.61 5.28
N THR A 183 26.70 6.39 4.18
CA THR A 183 26.79 7.34 3.07
C THR A 183 25.46 7.42 2.33
N ALA A 184 25.19 8.52 1.62
CA ALA A 184 23.97 8.69 0.83
C ALA A 184 23.75 7.53 -0.17
N PHE A 185 24.83 7.03 -0.78
CA PHE A 185 24.77 5.86 -1.67
C PHE A 185 24.32 4.59 -0.94
N GLN A 186 24.86 4.31 0.25
CA GLN A 186 24.44 3.16 1.05
C GLN A 186 22.98 3.26 1.50
N ILE A 187 22.52 4.46 1.86
CA ILE A 187 21.11 4.74 2.17
C ILE A 187 20.24 4.42 0.94
N MET A 188 20.56 4.94 -0.25
CA MET A 188 19.79 4.67 -1.46
C MET A 188 19.77 3.19 -1.84
N THR A 189 20.92 2.51 -1.79
CA THR A 189 21.00 1.06 -2.07
C THR A 189 20.19 0.23 -1.08
N ALA A 190 20.20 0.62 0.21
CA ALA A 190 19.41 -0.02 1.24
C ALA A 190 17.90 0.12 0.97
N GLY A 191 17.44 1.33 0.67
CA GLY A 191 16.05 1.57 0.34
C GLY A 191 15.59 0.83 -0.93
N ALA A 192 16.44 0.79 -1.97
CA ALA A 192 16.18 0.01 -3.17
C ALA A 192 16.07 -1.49 -2.88
N ALA A 193 16.95 -2.04 -2.03
CA ALA A 193 16.89 -3.43 -1.62
C ALA A 193 15.58 -3.76 -0.88
N ILE A 194 15.12 -2.89 0.03
CA ILE A 194 13.83 -3.05 0.73
C ILE A 194 12.67 -3.08 -0.27
N LEU A 195 12.66 -2.20 -1.27
CA LEU A 195 11.62 -2.16 -2.30
C LEU A 195 11.62 -3.43 -3.17
N VAL A 196 12.79 -3.91 -3.58
CA VAL A 196 12.91 -5.17 -4.34
C VAL A 196 12.38 -6.33 -3.51
N CYS A 197 12.75 -6.41 -2.22
CA CYS A 197 12.21 -7.41 -1.30
C CYS A 197 10.68 -7.31 -1.16
N ALA A 198 10.13 -6.10 -1.06
CA ALA A 198 8.69 -5.88 -0.96
C ALA A 198 7.94 -6.33 -2.23
N LEU A 199 8.47 -6.03 -3.42
CA LEU A 199 7.92 -6.47 -4.70
C LEU A 199 7.97 -8.00 -4.85
N LEU A 200 9.10 -8.62 -4.47
CA LEU A 200 9.25 -10.07 -4.46
C LEU A 200 8.27 -10.73 -3.48
N ALA A 201 8.13 -10.20 -2.27
CA ALA A 201 7.17 -10.70 -1.28
C ALA A 201 5.73 -10.59 -1.79
N PHE A 202 5.38 -9.48 -2.44
CA PHE A 202 4.06 -9.29 -3.06
C PHE A 202 3.80 -10.28 -4.20
N PHE A 203 4.80 -10.54 -5.05
CA PHE A 203 4.69 -11.52 -6.12
C PHE A 203 4.59 -12.96 -5.60
N LEU A 204 5.38 -13.33 -4.60
CA LEU A 204 5.29 -14.64 -3.94
C LEU A 204 3.94 -14.82 -3.25
N SER A 205 3.42 -13.77 -2.61
CA SER A 205 2.09 -13.74 -2.02
C SER A 205 1.01 -14.01 -3.07
N PHE A 206 1.11 -13.38 -4.26
CA PHE A 206 0.21 -13.67 -5.37
C PHE A 206 0.21 -15.16 -5.76
N LEU A 207 1.37 -15.78 -5.89
CA LEU A 207 1.49 -17.21 -6.21
C LEU A 207 0.89 -18.10 -5.10
N LEU A 208 1.14 -17.76 -3.83
CA LEU A 208 0.59 -18.47 -2.68
C LEU A 208 -0.94 -18.36 -2.63
N THR A 209 -1.48 -17.15 -2.75
CA THR A 209 -2.93 -16.92 -2.77
C THR A 209 -3.59 -17.64 -3.93
N ALA A 210 -2.99 -17.62 -5.13
CA ALA A 210 -3.50 -18.35 -6.28
C ALA A 210 -3.55 -19.87 -6.02
N ARG A 211 -2.50 -20.45 -5.41
CA ARG A 211 -2.47 -21.88 -5.04
C ARG A 211 -3.51 -22.23 -3.97
N ILE A 212 -3.65 -21.41 -2.93
CA ILE A 212 -4.64 -21.62 -1.86
C ILE A 212 -6.05 -21.58 -2.44
N PHE A 213 -6.34 -20.59 -3.30
CA PHE A 213 -7.67 -20.42 -3.88
C PHE A 213 -8.03 -21.51 -4.93
N GLN A 214 -7.03 -22.12 -5.57
CA GLN A 214 -7.23 -23.30 -6.42
C GLN A 214 -7.52 -24.56 -5.62
N LYS A 215 -6.83 -24.77 -4.49
CA LYS A 215 -6.99 -25.97 -3.65
C LYS A 215 -8.22 -25.94 -2.74
N LYS A 216 -8.84 -24.77 -2.54
CA LYS A 216 -10.07 -24.65 -1.77
C LYS A 216 -11.23 -25.21 -2.60
N GLU A 217 -11.53 -26.48 -2.40
CA GLU A 217 -12.81 -27.09 -2.76
C GLU A 217 -13.88 -26.45 -1.87
N LEU A 218 -15.00 -26.05 -2.49
CA LEU A 218 -16.11 -25.35 -1.85
C LEU A 218 -17.12 -26.34 -1.31
#